data_AF-E8PQ40-F1
#
_entry.id   AF-E8PQ40-F1
#
_cell.length_a   1.000
_cell.length_b   1.000
_cell.length_c   1.000
_cell.angle_alpha   90.00
_cell.angle_beta   90.00
_cell.angle_gamma   90.00
#
_symmetry.space_group_name_H-M   'P 1'
#
loop_
_entity.id
_entity.type
_entity.pdbx_description
1 polymer ?
#
loop_
_entity_poly.entity_id
_entity_poly.type
_entity_poly.pdbx_seq_one_letter_code
_entity_poly.pdbx_strand_id
1 'polypeptide(L)'
;MLLLPSLGPFHILHPRYNAATVLALLEKAGAPVLYLASHSEESLREGLWREEDPLLFHLLPWAEAKGIPVVALDEEAHLREEAEAFRQALAQHPLGKPHLERMHAFDQELLQLLKTPLTPEVLGSPAFLDHLGQIYEEYAQTFGEGPATGFRARRMERVVEALRGREGVVVAELLDYLLLAKSFPGALPKAHEPTEKERQRALLDRAWQLREEDDWAGLLEELFQIGDPEALYLAAQIYLAAGEWQEALSLMEEVFRMDFQHPGYLPGYVLARFGQLLDLAGERERALRAYRGVLALSWAPEEARTLALAGLRSPFRLP
;
A
#
# COMPACT_ATOMS: atom_id res chain seq x y z
N MET A 1 8.68 19.69 12.32
CA MET A 1 8.69 18.41 11.57
C MET A 1 7.49 17.58 11.99
N LEU A 2 6.88 16.85 11.06
CA LEU A 2 5.85 15.83 11.32
C LEU A 2 6.43 14.48 10.89
N LEU A 3 6.14 13.41 11.61
CA LEU A 3 6.56 12.05 11.33
C LEU A 3 5.29 11.17 11.21
N LEU A 4 5.14 10.46 10.09
CA LEU A 4 3.97 9.64 9.79
C LEU A 4 4.41 8.21 9.42
N PRO A 5 3.79 7.16 9.98
CA PRO A 5 4.01 5.81 9.52
C PRO A 5 3.27 5.55 8.19
N SER A 6 3.93 4.87 7.26
CA SER A 6 3.29 4.06 6.24
C SER A 6 2.96 2.69 6.82
N LEU A 7 1.74 2.23 6.55
CA LEU A 7 1.26 0.89 6.89
C LEU A 7 1.41 -0.07 5.70
N GLY A 8 2.07 0.36 4.61
CA GLY A 8 2.16 -0.39 3.37
C GLY A 8 0.76 -0.80 2.85
N PRO A 9 0.54 -2.07 2.50
CA PRO A 9 -0.76 -2.52 1.99
C PRO A 9 -1.88 -2.46 3.04
N PHE A 10 -1.56 -2.32 4.33
CA PHE A 10 -2.54 -2.33 5.41
C PHE A 10 -3.30 -1.00 5.56
N HIS A 11 -2.89 0.08 4.88
CA HIS A 11 -3.66 1.34 4.87
C HIS A 11 -5.14 1.14 4.54
N ILE A 12 -5.43 0.17 3.66
CA ILE A 12 -6.77 -0.18 3.22
C ILE A 12 -7.69 -0.67 4.34
N LEU A 13 -7.12 -1.18 5.45
CA LEU A 13 -7.88 -1.68 6.59
C LEU A 13 -8.35 -0.56 7.52
N HIS A 14 -7.84 0.66 7.35
CA HIS A 14 -7.98 1.73 8.34
C HIS A 14 -8.75 2.92 7.76
N PRO A 15 -10.09 2.96 7.91
CA PRO A 15 -10.90 4.08 7.41
C PRO A 15 -10.54 5.43 8.06
N ARG A 16 -9.79 5.40 9.17
CA ARG A 16 -9.35 6.58 9.92
C ARG A 16 -7.85 6.85 9.82
N TYR A 17 -7.12 6.09 9.01
CA TYR A 17 -5.71 6.30 8.69
C TYR A 17 -5.37 5.74 7.29
N ASN A 18 -6.13 6.17 6.29
CA ASN A 18 -5.92 5.79 4.90
C ASN A 18 -5.01 6.79 4.16
N ALA A 19 -4.77 6.57 2.87
CA ALA A 19 -3.93 7.44 2.07
C ALA A 19 -4.39 8.91 2.10
N ALA A 20 -5.71 9.17 2.04
CA ALA A 20 -6.24 10.53 2.11
C ALA A 20 -6.00 11.19 3.49
N THR A 21 -6.02 10.41 4.59
CA THR A 21 -5.66 10.93 5.93
C THR A 21 -4.21 11.39 5.96
N VAL A 22 -3.28 10.60 5.39
CA VAL A 22 -1.87 10.98 5.30
C VAL A 22 -1.71 12.28 4.51
N LEU A 23 -2.35 12.40 3.34
CA LEU A 23 -2.30 13.63 2.54
C LEU A 23 -2.89 14.84 3.26
N ALA A 24 -3.99 14.68 4.00
CA ALA A 24 -4.61 15.75 4.77
C ALA A 24 -3.68 16.25 5.90
N LEU A 25 -3.00 15.33 6.59
CA LEU A 25 -2.02 15.66 7.62
C LEU A 25 -0.81 16.41 7.03
N LEU A 26 -0.34 15.98 5.86
CA LEU A 26 0.75 16.64 5.12
C LEU A 26 0.37 18.05 4.69
N GLU A 27 -0.83 18.22 4.13
CA GLU A 27 -1.35 19.53 3.71
C GLU A 27 -1.48 20.48 4.91
N LYS A 28 -2.02 20.00 6.04
CA LYS A 28 -2.12 20.78 7.28
C LYS A 28 -0.76 21.15 7.86
N ALA A 29 0.24 20.29 7.72
CA ALA A 29 1.60 20.57 8.20
C ALA A 29 2.32 21.65 7.37
N GLY A 30 1.87 21.93 6.15
CA GLY A 30 2.45 22.96 5.27
C GLY A 30 3.93 22.71 4.96
N ALA A 31 4.33 21.44 4.83
CA ALA A 31 5.74 21.09 4.83
C ALA A 31 6.47 21.52 3.54
N PRO A 32 7.67 22.11 3.67
CA PRO A 32 8.46 22.53 2.51
C PRO A 32 9.16 21.38 1.79
N VAL A 33 9.29 20.20 2.44
CA VAL A 33 9.98 19.01 1.93
C VAL A 33 9.28 17.77 2.49
N LEU A 34 9.16 16.73 1.66
CA LEU A 34 8.75 15.39 2.05
C LEU A 34 9.96 14.46 2.06
N TYR A 35 10.24 13.85 3.20
CA TYR A 35 11.29 12.85 3.34
C TYR A 35 10.70 11.44 3.39
N LEU A 36 11.24 10.53 2.59
CA LEU A 36 10.91 9.11 2.61
C LEU A 36 12.04 8.36 3.32
N ALA A 37 11.82 8.04 4.59
CA ALA A 37 12.85 7.51 5.48
C ALA A 37 13.24 6.06 5.19
N SER A 38 12.33 5.29 4.60
CA SER A 38 12.51 3.85 4.34
C SER A 38 12.86 3.53 2.88
N HIS A 39 13.10 4.56 2.05
CA HIS A 39 13.37 4.42 0.62
C HIS A 39 14.71 5.07 0.24
N SER A 40 15.38 4.47 -0.73
CA SER A 40 16.55 5.04 -1.41
C SER A 40 16.13 5.75 -2.69
N GLU A 41 17.01 6.61 -3.23
CA GLU A 41 16.77 7.23 -4.54
C GLU A 41 16.63 6.19 -5.65
N GLU A 42 17.41 5.11 -5.57
CA GLU A 42 17.35 4.00 -6.50
C GLU A 42 16.01 3.26 -6.44
N SER A 43 15.51 2.93 -5.25
CA SER A 43 14.23 2.20 -5.12
C SER A 43 13.05 3.04 -5.59
N LEU A 44 13.09 4.37 -5.40
CA LEU A 44 12.09 5.29 -5.95
C LEU A 44 12.13 5.35 -7.49
N ARG A 45 13.33 5.43 -8.07
CA ARG A 45 13.56 5.49 -9.52
C ARG A 45 13.14 4.20 -10.21
N GLU A 46 13.49 3.05 -9.65
CA GLU A 46 13.16 1.73 -10.20
C GLU A 46 11.70 1.36 -9.94
N GLY A 47 11.10 1.94 -8.91
CA GLY A 47 9.69 1.77 -8.59
C GLY A 47 9.37 0.45 -7.88
N LEU A 48 10.33 -0.09 -7.13
CA LEU A 48 10.13 -1.29 -6.29
C LEU A 48 8.99 -1.08 -5.27
N TRP A 49 8.84 0.16 -4.80
CA TRP A 49 7.77 0.56 -3.90
C TRP A 49 6.35 0.31 -4.44
N ARG A 50 6.17 0.14 -5.76
CA ARG A 50 4.85 -0.02 -6.38
C ARG A 50 4.14 -1.30 -5.94
N GLU A 51 4.89 -2.32 -5.51
CA GLU A 51 4.32 -3.56 -4.96
C GLU A 51 4.32 -3.57 -3.42
N GLU A 52 5.11 -2.70 -2.78
CA GLU A 52 5.32 -2.70 -1.32
C GLU A 52 4.45 -1.68 -0.57
N ASP A 53 4.27 -0.49 -1.16
CA ASP A 53 3.61 0.62 -0.49
C ASP A 53 2.61 1.37 -1.38
N PRO A 54 1.34 0.94 -1.37
CA PRO A 54 0.28 1.59 -2.11
C PRO A 54 0.06 3.07 -1.76
N LEU A 55 0.49 3.53 -0.57
CA LEU A 55 0.41 4.95 -0.19
C LEU A 55 1.12 5.84 -1.22
N LEU A 56 2.24 5.37 -1.78
CA LEU A 56 3.07 6.17 -2.68
C LEU A 56 2.40 6.47 -4.03
N PHE A 57 1.40 5.67 -4.45
CA PHE A 57 0.57 6.01 -5.62
C PHE A 57 -0.27 7.27 -5.41
N HIS A 58 -0.50 7.66 -4.16
CA HIS A 58 -1.24 8.88 -3.82
C HIS A 58 -0.27 9.98 -3.38
N LEU A 59 0.78 9.62 -2.62
CA LEU A 59 1.73 10.55 -2.04
C LEU A 59 2.63 11.24 -3.08
N LEU A 60 3.22 10.49 -4.01
CA LEU A 60 4.15 11.04 -4.98
C LEU A 60 3.46 12.01 -5.96
N PRO A 61 2.31 11.65 -6.58
CA PRO A 61 1.60 12.60 -7.44
C PRO A 61 1.09 13.83 -6.69
N TRP A 62 0.68 13.67 -5.42
CA TRP A 62 0.29 14.80 -4.58
C TRP A 62 1.46 15.77 -4.34
N ALA A 63 2.64 15.24 -4.01
CA ALA A 63 3.83 16.06 -3.78
C ALA A 63 4.26 16.78 -5.07
N GLU A 64 4.26 16.08 -6.19
CA GLU A 64 4.54 16.65 -7.52
C GLU A 64 3.56 17.78 -7.86
N ALA A 65 2.26 17.56 -7.73
CA ALA A 65 1.22 18.55 -8.02
C ALA A 65 1.32 19.81 -7.13
N LYS A 66 1.86 19.67 -5.92
CA LYS A 66 2.10 20.77 -4.97
C LYS A 66 3.49 21.40 -5.10
N GLY A 67 4.36 20.87 -5.98
CA GLY A 67 5.74 21.31 -6.11
C GLY A 67 6.59 21.06 -4.86
N ILE A 68 6.22 20.08 -4.04
CA ILE A 68 6.94 19.71 -2.83
C ILE A 68 8.07 18.74 -3.20
N PRO A 69 9.35 19.07 -2.93
CA PRO A 69 10.45 18.16 -3.19
C PRO A 69 10.34 16.91 -2.31
N VAL A 70 10.54 15.74 -2.94
CA VAL A 70 10.59 14.45 -2.29
C VAL A 70 12.05 13.99 -2.19
N VAL A 71 12.50 13.63 -0.99
CA VAL A 71 13.88 13.23 -0.72
C VAL A 71 13.90 11.87 -0.05
N ALA A 72 14.56 10.91 -0.70
CA ALA A 72 14.82 9.58 -0.13
C ALA A 72 16.00 9.69 0.86
N LEU A 73 15.91 9.05 2.04
CA LEU A 73 16.94 9.17 3.09
C LEU A 73 17.68 7.88 3.40
N ASP A 74 17.22 6.76 2.87
CA ASP A 74 17.79 5.46 3.21
C ASP A 74 18.93 5.07 2.25
N GLU A 75 20.14 5.52 2.59
CA GLU A 75 21.35 5.18 1.83
C GLU A 75 21.73 3.70 1.90
N GLU A 76 21.19 2.96 2.88
CA GLU A 76 21.47 1.55 3.10
C GLU A 76 20.22 0.67 2.85
N ALA A 77 19.40 1.06 1.86
CA ALA A 77 18.22 0.31 1.40
C ALA A 77 18.50 -1.15 1.05
N HIS A 78 19.67 -1.43 0.44
CA HIS A 78 20.12 -2.77 0.08
C HIS A 78 20.16 -3.75 1.28
N LEU A 79 20.33 -3.25 2.52
CA LEU A 79 20.33 -4.10 3.71
C LEU A 79 18.97 -4.74 4.00
N ARG A 80 17.87 -4.20 3.46
CA ARG A 80 16.55 -4.84 3.50
C ARG A 80 16.49 -6.07 2.58
N GLU A 81 17.13 -6.00 1.42
CA GLU A 81 17.22 -7.14 0.50
C GLU A 81 18.04 -8.28 1.12
N GLU A 82 19.06 -7.96 1.93
CA GLU A 82 19.79 -8.94 2.71
C GLU A 82 18.88 -9.68 3.72
N ALA A 83 17.85 -9.02 4.25
CA ALA A 83 16.89 -9.64 5.15
C ALA A 83 16.03 -10.68 4.44
N GLU A 84 15.58 -10.36 3.23
CA GLU A 84 14.83 -11.29 2.39
C GLU A 84 15.71 -12.47 1.94
N ALA A 85 16.94 -12.19 1.50
CA ALA A 85 17.92 -13.23 1.16
C ALA A 85 18.25 -14.14 2.37
N PHE A 86 18.33 -13.56 3.57
CA PHE A 86 18.52 -14.32 4.81
C PHE A 86 17.32 -15.24 5.12
N ARG A 87 16.08 -14.76 4.98
CA ARG A 87 14.86 -15.57 5.13
C ARG A 87 14.87 -16.75 4.14
N GLN A 88 15.23 -16.50 2.88
CA GLN A 88 15.33 -17.53 1.85
C GLN A 88 16.45 -18.55 2.15
N ALA A 89 17.60 -18.09 2.65
CA ALA A 89 18.69 -18.98 3.06
C ALA A 89 18.29 -19.85 4.27
N LEU A 90 17.57 -19.29 5.25
CA LEU A 90 17.02 -20.04 6.38
C LEU A 90 16.04 -21.12 5.93
N ALA A 91 15.18 -20.84 4.95
CA ALA A 91 14.23 -21.82 4.40
C ALA A 91 14.92 -23.05 3.80
N GLN A 92 16.13 -22.89 3.29
CA GLN A 92 16.93 -23.97 2.71
C GLN A 92 17.81 -24.68 3.74
N HIS A 93 17.98 -24.10 4.94
CA HIS A 93 18.87 -24.63 5.96
C HIS A 93 18.18 -25.71 6.82
N PRO A 94 18.81 -26.88 7.09
CA PRO A 94 18.20 -27.98 7.85
C PRO A 94 17.73 -27.59 9.27
N LEU A 95 18.40 -26.62 9.90
CA LEU A 95 18.06 -26.09 11.22
C LEU A 95 17.27 -24.76 11.16
N GLY A 96 16.85 -24.32 9.97
CA GLY A 96 16.17 -23.03 9.81
C GLY A 96 14.72 -23.03 10.27
N LYS A 97 14.06 -24.19 10.31
CA LYS A 97 12.62 -24.30 10.64
C LYS A 97 12.23 -23.63 11.97
N PRO A 98 12.90 -23.87 13.11
CA PRO A 98 12.56 -23.19 14.37
C PRO A 98 12.74 -21.67 14.32
N HIS A 99 13.69 -21.18 13.52
CA HIS A 99 13.89 -19.74 13.33
C HIS A 99 12.76 -19.13 12.49
N LEU A 100 12.35 -19.80 11.42
CA LEU A 100 11.23 -19.36 10.59
C LEU A 100 9.90 -19.37 11.35
N GLU A 101 9.67 -20.36 12.21
CA GLU A 101 8.50 -20.40 13.09
C GLU A 101 8.45 -19.18 14.03
N ARG A 102 9.60 -18.76 14.57
CA ARG A 102 9.69 -17.53 15.39
C ARG A 102 9.51 -16.26 14.57
N MET A 103 10.08 -16.19 13.36
CA MET A 103 9.84 -15.04 12.46
C MET A 103 8.37 -14.94 12.10
N HIS A 104 7.71 -16.07 11.84
CA HIS A 104 6.29 -16.11 11.57
C HIS A 104 5.45 -15.67 12.78
N ALA A 105 5.81 -16.08 14.00
CA ALA A 105 5.13 -15.64 15.21
C ALA A 105 5.20 -14.10 15.37
N PHE A 106 6.38 -13.51 15.13
CA PHE A 106 6.55 -12.05 15.08
C PHE A 106 5.67 -11.40 14.00
N ASP A 107 5.71 -11.93 12.77
CA ASP A 107 4.90 -11.39 11.66
C ASP A 107 3.39 -11.46 12.00
N GLN A 108 2.94 -12.53 12.67
CA GLN A 108 1.55 -12.67 13.14
C GLN A 108 1.20 -11.64 14.21
N GLU A 109 2.08 -11.41 15.19
CA GLU A 109 1.82 -10.44 16.25
C GLU A 109 1.74 -9.01 15.70
N LEU A 110 2.68 -8.65 14.82
CA LEU A 110 2.65 -7.37 14.10
C LEU A 110 1.37 -7.23 13.26
N LEU A 111 0.97 -8.31 12.57
CA LEU A 111 -0.26 -8.34 11.79
C LEU A 111 -1.51 -8.17 12.67
N GLN A 112 -1.56 -8.75 13.86
CA GLN A 112 -2.68 -8.55 14.78
C GLN A 112 -2.76 -7.09 15.24
N LEU A 113 -1.61 -6.47 15.57
CA LEU A 113 -1.56 -5.05 15.90
C LEU A 113 -2.07 -4.20 14.73
N LEU A 114 -1.62 -4.48 13.51
CA LEU A 114 -2.06 -3.81 12.28
C LEU A 114 -3.53 -4.08 11.91
N LYS A 115 -4.21 -5.04 12.52
CA LYS A 115 -5.65 -5.26 12.32
C LYS A 115 -6.51 -4.50 13.33
N THR A 116 -5.91 -3.90 14.35
CA THR A 116 -6.63 -3.05 15.30
C THR A 116 -7.03 -1.72 14.62
N PRO A 117 -8.09 -1.03 15.07
CA PRO A 117 -8.42 0.29 14.53
C PRO A 117 -7.29 1.31 14.78
N LEU A 118 -6.64 1.77 13.70
CA LEU A 118 -5.58 2.76 13.76
C LEU A 118 -6.10 4.15 13.33
N THR A 119 -5.69 5.16 14.09
CA THR A 119 -5.93 6.59 13.83
C THR A 119 -4.62 7.36 14.03
N PRO A 120 -4.49 8.60 13.53
CA PRO A 120 -3.32 9.44 13.79
C PRO A 120 -2.97 9.57 15.27
N GLU A 121 -3.98 9.72 16.13
CA GLU A 121 -3.78 9.81 17.58
C GLU A 121 -3.26 8.50 18.19
N VAL A 122 -3.81 7.36 17.77
CA VAL A 122 -3.34 6.04 18.23
C VAL A 122 -1.89 5.83 17.83
N LEU A 123 -1.54 6.13 16.57
CA LEU A 123 -0.18 5.95 16.04
C LEU A 123 0.86 6.85 16.71
N GLY A 124 0.45 8.02 17.20
CA GLY A 124 1.29 8.92 17.99
C GLY A 124 1.24 8.67 19.50
N SER A 125 0.44 7.72 19.97
CA SER A 125 0.27 7.47 21.40
C SER A 125 1.43 6.67 21.99
N PRO A 126 1.83 6.96 23.26
CA PRO A 126 2.83 6.15 23.96
C PRO A 126 2.43 4.67 24.04
N ALA A 127 1.16 4.36 24.30
CA ALA A 127 0.68 2.99 24.42
C ALA A 127 0.90 2.16 23.15
N PHE A 128 0.64 2.74 21.98
CA PHE A 128 0.89 2.08 20.70
C PHE A 128 2.39 1.89 20.45
N LEU A 129 3.19 2.94 20.65
CA LEU A 129 4.64 2.89 20.42
C LEU A 129 5.35 1.92 21.38
N ASP A 130 4.92 1.85 22.63
CA ASP A 130 5.45 0.92 23.63
C ASP A 130 5.14 -0.53 23.25
N HIS A 131 3.90 -0.81 22.81
CA HIS A 131 3.52 -2.15 22.39
C HIS A 131 4.24 -2.58 21.10
N LEU A 132 4.30 -1.70 20.09
CA LEU A 132 5.09 -1.93 18.89
C LEU A 132 6.58 -2.11 19.20
N GLY A 133 7.08 -1.35 20.19
CA GLY A 133 8.42 -1.46 20.73
C GLY A 133 8.72 -2.83 21.34
N GLN A 134 7.80 -3.38 22.14
CA GLN A 134 7.93 -4.71 22.73
C GLN A 134 8.02 -5.80 21.66
N ILE A 135 7.14 -5.76 20.67
CA ILE A 135 7.12 -6.71 19.54
C ILE A 135 8.48 -6.66 18.81
N TYR A 136 8.97 -5.46 18.51
CA TYR A 136 10.25 -5.28 17.81
C TYR A 136 11.46 -5.71 18.66
N GLU A 137 11.47 -5.38 19.95
CA GLU A 137 12.58 -5.70 20.85
C GLU A 137 12.72 -7.21 21.07
N GLU A 138 11.61 -7.96 21.19
CA GLU A 138 11.65 -9.42 21.26
C GLU A 138 12.27 -10.03 19.99
N TYR A 139 11.90 -9.50 18.82
CA TYR A 139 12.48 -9.92 17.54
C TYR A 139 13.97 -9.61 17.47
N ALA A 140 14.36 -8.38 17.79
CA ALA A 140 15.76 -7.94 17.77
C ALA A 140 16.63 -8.71 18.79
N GLN A 141 16.10 -9.06 19.96
CA GLN A 141 16.81 -9.90 20.94
C GLN A 141 17.01 -11.33 20.45
N THR A 142 16.02 -11.86 19.70
CA THR A 142 16.06 -13.23 19.18
C THR A 142 17.05 -13.38 18.03
N PHE A 143 17.09 -12.41 17.12
CA PHE A 143 17.87 -12.51 15.88
C PHE A 143 19.14 -11.65 15.86
N GLY A 144 19.28 -10.73 16.82
CA GLY A 144 20.31 -9.70 16.82
C GLY A 144 20.05 -8.62 15.78
N GLU A 145 20.70 -7.47 15.95
CA GLU A 145 20.74 -6.46 14.89
C GLU A 145 21.65 -6.93 13.76
N GLY A 146 21.11 -7.11 12.56
CA GLY A 146 21.81 -7.76 11.45
C GLY A 146 20.92 -8.06 10.25
N PRO A 147 21.27 -9.07 9.43
CA PRO A 147 20.51 -9.42 8.23
C PRO A 147 19.03 -9.69 8.52
N ALA A 148 18.70 -10.41 9.59
CA ALA A 148 17.31 -10.70 9.95
C ALA A 148 16.46 -9.43 10.21
N THR A 149 17.04 -8.39 10.79
CA THR A 149 16.36 -7.11 11.03
C THR A 149 16.50 -6.15 9.86
N GLY A 150 17.27 -6.50 8.82
CA GLY A 150 17.67 -5.61 7.75
C GLY A 150 18.54 -4.46 8.21
N PHE A 151 19.27 -4.63 9.33
CA PHE A 151 20.07 -3.58 9.98
C PHE A 151 19.29 -2.29 10.25
N ARG A 152 18.01 -2.44 10.64
CA ARG A 152 17.06 -1.34 10.80
C ARG A 152 17.52 -0.26 11.78
N ALA A 153 18.08 -0.63 12.93
CA ALA A 153 18.55 0.35 13.92
C ALA A 153 19.69 1.19 13.36
N ARG A 154 20.67 0.56 12.69
CA ARG A 154 21.77 1.27 12.03
C ARG A 154 21.26 2.20 10.93
N ARG A 155 20.37 1.72 10.04
CA ARG A 155 19.78 2.52 8.97
C ARG A 155 19.06 3.75 9.53
N MET A 156 18.22 3.55 10.54
CA MET A 156 17.45 4.64 11.13
C MET A 156 18.31 5.63 11.91
N GLU A 157 19.43 5.21 12.51
CA GLU A 157 20.39 6.13 13.12
C GLU A 157 20.95 7.13 12.09
N ARG A 158 21.31 6.67 10.89
CA ARG A 158 21.76 7.55 9.81
C ARG A 158 20.67 8.49 9.32
N VAL A 159 19.43 7.99 9.21
CA VAL A 159 18.27 8.84 8.86
C VAL A 159 18.05 9.93 9.91
N VAL A 160 18.19 9.61 11.21
CA VAL A 160 18.11 10.59 12.30
C VAL A 160 19.19 11.66 12.17
N GLU A 161 20.43 11.28 11.84
CA GLU A 161 21.52 12.23 11.59
C GLU A 161 21.21 13.14 10.40
N ALA A 162 20.70 12.59 9.30
CA ALA A 162 20.32 13.33 8.11
C ALA A 162 19.17 14.32 8.38
N LEU A 163 18.23 13.97 9.26
CA LEU A 163 17.07 14.81 9.61
C LEU A 163 17.37 15.88 10.67
N ARG A 164 18.50 15.80 11.39
CA ARG A 164 18.79 16.69 12.51
C ARG A 164 18.84 18.16 12.05
N GLY A 165 18.01 19.00 12.66
CA GLY A 165 17.91 20.42 12.34
C GLY A 165 17.18 20.74 11.02
N ARG A 166 16.58 19.73 10.36
CA ARG A 166 15.76 19.94 9.17
C ARG A 166 14.29 20.13 9.53
N GLU A 167 13.58 20.85 8.67
CA GLU A 167 12.13 20.97 8.69
C GLU A 167 11.52 20.17 7.53
N GLY A 168 10.26 19.76 7.67
CA GLY A 168 9.54 18.96 6.68
C GLY A 168 8.60 17.95 7.31
N VAL A 169 8.05 17.05 6.48
CA VAL A 169 7.37 15.83 6.94
C VAL A 169 8.20 14.61 6.55
N VAL A 170 8.20 13.61 7.41
CA VAL A 170 8.86 12.32 7.20
C VAL A 170 7.79 11.25 7.13
N VAL A 171 7.82 10.42 6.09
CA VAL A 171 7.04 9.18 5.99
C VAL A 171 8.02 8.00 6.06
N ALA A 172 7.71 7.03 6.92
CA ALA A 172 8.57 5.87 7.17
C ALA A 172 7.71 4.61 7.30
N GLU A 173 8.22 3.44 6.91
CA GLU A 173 7.55 2.17 7.21
C GLU A 173 7.36 1.98 8.72
N LEU A 174 6.33 1.26 9.13
CA LEU A 174 5.90 1.20 10.53
C LEU A 174 7.04 0.89 11.55
N LEU A 175 7.91 -0.07 11.24
CA LEU A 175 9.02 -0.42 12.14
C LEU A 175 10.16 0.59 12.11
N ASP A 176 10.38 1.26 10.97
CA ASP A 176 11.34 2.35 10.84
C ASP A 176 10.83 3.60 11.59
N TYR A 177 9.54 3.90 11.44
CA TYR A 177 8.80 4.91 12.18
C TYR A 177 8.96 4.76 13.68
N LEU A 178 8.85 3.54 14.23
CA LEU A 178 9.08 3.27 15.66
C LEU A 178 10.44 3.82 16.14
N LEU A 179 11.51 3.59 15.38
CA LEU A 179 12.85 4.02 15.77
C LEU A 179 13.04 5.53 15.61
N LEU A 180 12.45 6.13 14.58
CA LEU A 180 12.44 7.58 14.38
C LEU A 180 11.61 8.30 15.46
N ALA A 181 10.50 7.71 15.90
CA ALA A 181 9.63 8.23 16.95
C ALA A 181 10.38 8.43 18.27
N LYS A 182 11.32 7.52 18.61
CA LYS A 182 12.18 7.64 19.79
C LYS A 182 13.09 8.89 19.72
N SER A 183 13.54 9.26 18.52
CA SER A 183 14.44 10.41 18.31
C SER A 183 13.68 11.73 18.13
N PHE A 184 12.43 11.69 17.69
CA PHE A 184 11.60 12.86 17.40
C PHE A 184 10.22 12.81 18.07
N PRO A 185 10.13 12.72 19.42
CA PRO A 185 8.86 12.56 20.13
C PRO A 185 7.91 13.75 19.96
N GLY A 186 8.43 14.93 19.61
CA GLY A 186 7.61 16.12 19.31
C GLY A 186 6.99 16.14 17.91
N ALA A 187 7.39 15.22 17.02
CA ALA A 187 6.96 15.15 15.63
C ALA A 187 5.83 14.14 15.39
N LEU A 188 5.36 13.45 16.43
CA LEU A 188 4.36 12.38 16.31
C LEU A 188 3.00 12.90 15.83
N PRO A 189 2.22 12.07 15.10
CA PRO A 189 0.88 12.45 14.67
C PRO A 189 -0.03 12.68 15.87
N LYS A 190 -0.96 13.61 15.72
CA LYS A 190 -1.95 14.00 16.75
C LYS A 190 -3.36 13.76 16.24
N ALA A 191 -4.33 13.96 17.12
CA ALA A 191 -5.74 13.94 16.75
C ALA A 191 -6.03 14.79 15.51
N HIS A 192 -6.84 14.22 14.62
CA HIS A 192 -7.18 14.77 13.32
C HIS A 192 -8.67 14.61 13.06
N GLU A 193 -9.29 15.67 12.55
CA GLU A 193 -10.68 15.67 12.13
C GLU A 193 -10.78 15.17 10.69
N PRO A 194 -11.55 14.11 10.41
CA PRO A 194 -11.65 13.56 9.07
C PRO A 194 -12.24 14.55 8.08
N THR A 195 -11.72 14.45 6.87
CA THR A 195 -12.25 15.16 5.71
C THR A 195 -13.18 14.26 4.89
N GLU A 196 -13.96 14.87 3.99
CA GLU A 196 -14.78 14.13 3.04
C GLU A 196 -13.95 13.23 2.12
N LYS A 197 -12.73 13.66 1.74
CA LYS A 197 -11.81 12.84 0.94
C LYS A 197 -11.38 11.57 1.67
N GLU A 198 -11.21 11.64 2.99
CA GLU A 198 -10.90 10.48 3.82
C GLU A 198 -12.06 9.50 3.86
N ARG A 199 -13.30 10.00 3.95
CA ARG A 199 -14.52 9.17 3.87
C ARG A 199 -14.61 8.46 2.52
N GLN A 200 -14.44 9.19 1.42
CA GLN A 200 -14.47 8.62 0.07
C GLN A 200 -13.38 7.57 -0.13
N ARG A 201 -12.13 7.85 0.27
CA ARG A 201 -11.05 6.85 0.20
C ARG A 201 -11.36 5.61 1.04
N ALA A 202 -11.93 5.79 2.23
CA ALA A 202 -12.34 4.66 3.08
C ALA A 202 -13.40 3.77 2.43
N LEU A 203 -14.32 4.35 1.64
CA LEU A 203 -15.30 3.58 0.86
C LEU A 203 -14.63 2.77 -0.25
N LEU A 204 -13.72 3.39 -1.01
CA LEU A 204 -12.94 2.70 -2.05
C LEU A 204 -12.10 1.56 -1.43
N ASP A 205 -11.43 1.84 -0.32
CA ASP A 205 -10.63 0.86 0.43
C ASP A 205 -11.49 -0.31 0.93
N ARG A 206 -12.72 -0.05 1.40
CA ARG A 206 -13.64 -1.11 1.78
C ARG A 206 -14.05 -1.96 0.59
N ALA A 207 -14.40 -1.33 -0.53
CA ALA A 207 -14.80 -2.04 -1.74
C ALA A 207 -13.67 -2.89 -2.35
N TRP A 208 -12.42 -2.44 -2.26
CA TRP A 208 -11.25 -3.25 -2.65
C TRP A 208 -11.11 -4.54 -1.85
N GLN A 209 -11.56 -4.58 -0.59
CA GLN A 209 -11.51 -5.79 0.24
C GLN A 209 -12.55 -6.83 -0.17
N LEU A 210 -13.61 -6.40 -0.87
CA LEU A 210 -14.68 -7.24 -1.42
C LEU A 210 -15.15 -8.33 -0.44
N ARG A 211 -15.54 -7.92 0.76
CA ARG A 211 -15.95 -8.83 1.83
C ARG A 211 -17.39 -9.30 1.62
N GLU A 212 -17.63 -10.59 1.84
CA GLU A 212 -18.96 -11.19 1.68
C GLU A 212 -19.96 -10.67 2.72
N GLU A 213 -19.48 -10.23 3.89
CA GLU A 213 -20.33 -9.68 4.95
C GLU A 213 -20.79 -8.22 4.71
N ASP A 214 -20.36 -7.59 3.63
CA ASP A 214 -20.69 -6.18 3.34
C ASP A 214 -22.12 -5.99 2.84
N ASP A 215 -22.70 -4.84 3.19
CA ASP A 215 -23.89 -4.32 2.51
C ASP A 215 -23.50 -3.82 1.12
N TRP A 216 -23.46 -4.74 0.15
CA TRP A 216 -23.10 -4.44 -1.22
C TRP A 216 -24.03 -3.41 -1.87
N ALA A 217 -25.31 -3.37 -1.49
CA ALA A 217 -26.25 -2.41 -2.07
C ALA A 217 -25.94 -0.99 -1.60
N GLY A 218 -25.74 -0.79 -0.29
CA GLY A 218 -25.34 0.49 0.26
C GLY A 218 -23.96 0.94 -0.24
N LEU A 219 -23.01 0.01 -0.36
CA LEU A 219 -21.68 0.31 -0.89
C LEU A 219 -21.72 0.72 -2.37
N LEU A 220 -22.51 0.05 -3.20
CA LEU A 220 -22.72 0.43 -4.59
C LEU A 220 -23.30 1.85 -4.73
N GLU A 221 -24.30 2.19 -3.91
CA GLU A 221 -24.89 3.53 -3.92
C GLU A 221 -23.84 4.62 -3.66
N GLU A 222 -23.01 4.42 -2.64
CA GLU A 222 -21.92 5.34 -2.28
C GLU A 222 -20.83 5.41 -3.36
N LEU A 223 -20.46 4.29 -3.98
CA LEU A 223 -19.49 4.26 -5.08
C LEU A 223 -20.01 5.03 -6.31
N PHE A 224 -21.29 4.89 -6.65
CA PHE A 224 -21.89 5.64 -7.75
C PHE A 224 -21.97 7.15 -7.49
N GLN A 225 -22.10 7.56 -6.22
CA GLN A 225 -22.02 8.98 -5.86
C GLN A 225 -20.61 9.55 -6.06
N ILE A 226 -19.56 8.75 -5.84
CA ILE A 226 -18.17 9.14 -6.16
C ILE A 226 -17.98 9.22 -7.68
N GLY A 227 -18.39 8.17 -8.40
CA GLY A 227 -18.49 8.14 -9.86
C GLY A 227 -17.17 8.30 -10.63
N ASP A 228 -16.02 8.24 -9.94
CA ASP A 228 -14.71 8.25 -10.59
C ASP A 228 -14.37 6.85 -11.17
N PRO A 229 -13.32 6.74 -11.99
CA PRO A 229 -12.98 5.46 -12.63
C PRO A 229 -12.65 4.34 -11.64
N GLU A 230 -12.06 4.65 -10.48
CA GLU A 230 -11.76 3.65 -9.46
C GLU A 230 -13.05 3.16 -8.80
N ALA A 231 -13.97 4.08 -8.48
CA ALA A 231 -15.27 3.76 -7.89
C ALA A 231 -16.12 2.89 -8.82
N LEU A 232 -16.16 3.21 -10.12
CA LEU A 232 -16.89 2.40 -11.11
C LEU A 232 -16.23 1.04 -11.34
N TYR A 233 -14.88 0.97 -11.35
CA TYR A 233 -14.16 -0.30 -11.41
C TYR A 233 -14.51 -1.19 -10.20
N LEU A 234 -14.57 -0.62 -9.00
CA LEU A 234 -14.92 -1.33 -7.77
C LEU A 234 -16.39 -1.77 -7.75
N ALA A 235 -17.31 -0.92 -8.22
CA ALA A 235 -18.69 -1.29 -8.42
C ALA A 235 -18.82 -2.50 -9.37
N ALA A 236 -18.04 -2.52 -10.46
CA ALA A 236 -18.00 -3.68 -11.36
C ALA A 236 -17.48 -4.95 -10.66
N GLN A 237 -16.54 -4.84 -9.72
CA GLN A 237 -16.08 -6.00 -8.94
C GLN A 237 -17.18 -6.54 -8.03
N ILE A 238 -17.98 -5.67 -7.41
CA ILE A 238 -19.12 -6.07 -6.58
C ILE A 238 -20.17 -6.81 -7.42
N TYR A 239 -20.54 -6.28 -8.59
CA TYR A 239 -21.47 -6.99 -9.49
C TYR A 239 -20.92 -8.34 -9.94
N LEU A 240 -19.62 -8.41 -10.26
CA LEU A 240 -18.99 -9.67 -10.63
C LEU A 240 -19.01 -10.69 -9.48
N ALA A 241 -18.78 -10.25 -8.24
CA ALA A 241 -18.88 -11.09 -7.05
C ALA A 241 -20.31 -11.59 -6.78
N ALA A 242 -21.31 -10.78 -7.14
CA ALA A 242 -22.72 -11.14 -7.11
C ALA A 242 -23.17 -12.07 -8.26
N GLY A 243 -22.30 -12.33 -9.24
CA GLY A 243 -22.61 -13.14 -10.43
C GLY A 243 -23.22 -12.37 -11.60
N GLU A 244 -23.40 -11.06 -11.46
CA GLU A 244 -24.01 -10.15 -12.44
C GLU A 244 -22.93 -9.59 -13.38
N TRP A 245 -22.34 -10.47 -14.19
CA TRP A 245 -21.17 -10.12 -15.01
C TRP A 245 -21.50 -9.17 -16.17
N GLN A 246 -22.76 -9.11 -16.62
CA GLN A 246 -23.21 -8.20 -17.68
C GLN A 246 -23.22 -6.76 -17.18
N GLU A 247 -23.67 -6.54 -15.95
CA GLU A 247 -23.66 -5.27 -15.23
C GLU A 247 -22.23 -4.82 -15.00
N ALA A 248 -21.36 -5.74 -14.55
CA ALA A 248 -19.93 -5.48 -14.42
C ALA A 248 -19.30 -5.07 -15.77
N LEU A 249 -19.64 -5.76 -16.87
CA LEU A 249 -19.15 -5.42 -18.21
C LEU A 249 -19.62 -4.02 -18.64
N SER A 250 -20.89 -3.68 -18.41
CA SER A 250 -21.44 -2.36 -18.74
C SER A 250 -20.69 -1.23 -18.01
N LEU A 251 -20.41 -1.40 -16.71
CA LEU A 251 -19.63 -0.43 -15.94
C LEU A 251 -18.19 -0.33 -16.42
N MET A 252 -17.56 -1.46 -16.76
CA MET A 252 -16.22 -1.44 -17.32
C MET A 252 -16.17 -0.72 -18.66
N GLU A 253 -17.16 -0.86 -19.52
CA GLU A 253 -17.25 -0.08 -20.76
C GLU A 253 -17.39 1.43 -20.51
N GLU A 254 -17.99 1.83 -19.40
CA GLU A 254 -18.04 3.22 -18.96
C GLU A 254 -16.67 3.71 -18.48
N VAL A 255 -15.99 2.94 -17.62
CA VAL A 255 -14.61 3.23 -17.16
C VAL A 255 -13.66 3.46 -18.35
N PHE A 256 -13.78 2.65 -19.42
CA PHE A 256 -12.97 2.80 -20.63
C PHE A 256 -13.19 4.10 -21.41
N ARG A 257 -14.28 4.83 -21.14
CA ARG A 257 -14.55 6.16 -21.73
C ARG A 257 -14.01 7.30 -20.87
N MET A 258 -13.49 7.00 -19.68
CA MET A 258 -12.94 7.95 -18.73
C MET A 258 -11.40 7.94 -18.73
N ASP A 259 -10.79 8.87 -18.02
CA ASP A 259 -9.35 8.86 -17.76
C ASP A 259 -9.04 8.08 -16.48
N PHE A 260 -8.63 6.81 -16.64
CA PHE A 260 -8.33 5.89 -15.54
C PHE A 260 -6.82 5.71 -15.30
N GLN A 261 -5.98 6.66 -15.75
CA GLN A 261 -4.52 6.60 -15.58
C GLN A 261 -4.07 6.70 -14.12
N HIS A 262 -4.91 7.29 -13.26
CA HIS A 262 -4.64 7.47 -11.84
C HIS A 262 -5.71 6.77 -10.99
N PRO A 263 -5.29 6.12 -9.88
CA PRO A 263 -3.91 5.86 -9.47
C PRO A 263 -3.19 4.87 -10.41
N GLY A 264 -1.86 4.88 -10.43
CA GLY A 264 -1.05 4.17 -11.44
C GLY A 264 -1.23 2.64 -11.49
N TYR A 265 -1.87 2.02 -10.48
CA TYR A 265 -2.27 0.62 -10.48
C TYR A 265 -3.57 0.34 -11.23
N LEU A 266 -4.46 1.33 -11.33
CA LEU A 266 -5.81 1.16 -11.85
C LEU A 266 -5.83 0.67 -13.31
N PRO A 267 -5.00 1.19 -14.24
CA PRO A 267 -5.01 0.73 -15.63
C PRO A 267 -4.78 -0.77 -15.79
N GLY A 268 -3.83 -1.34 -15.04
CA GLY A 268 -3.53 -2.77 -15.11
C GLY A 268 -4.73 -3.62 -14.70
N TYR A 269 -5.34 -3.27 -13.56
CA TYR A 269 -6.53 -3.95 -13.05
C TYR A 269 -7.74 -3.81 -13.99
N VAL A 270 -8.00 -2.60 -14.48
CA VAL A 270 -9.09 -2.32 -15.41
C VAL A 270 -8.96 -3.13 -16.69
N LEU A 271 -7.78 -3.12 -17.32
CA LEU A 271 -7.53 -3.87 -18.56
C LEU A 271 -7.60 -5.40 -18.35
N ALA A 272 -7.07 -5.90 -17.24
CA ALA A 272 -7.11 -7.33 -16.93
C ALA A 272 -8.56 -7.81 -16.70
N ARG A 273 -9.33 -7.11 -15.86
CA ARG A 273 -10.73 -7.46 -15.57
C ARG A 273 -11.63 -7.29 -16.79
N PHE A 274 -11.44 -6.25 -17.59
CA PHE A 274 -12.20 -6.07 -18.82
C PHE A 274 -11.96 -7.21 -19.81
N GLY A 275 -10.72 -7.67 -19.94
CA GLY A 275 -10.41 -8.86 -20.74
C GLY A 275 -11.19 -10.09 -20.29
N GLN A 276 -11.30 -10.32 -18.98
CA GLN A 276 -12.06 -11.44 -18.42
C GLN A 276 -13.55 -11.35 -18.73
N LEU A 277 -14.15 -10.16 -18.56
CA LEU A 277 -15.56 -9.93 -18.87
C LEU A 277 -15.86 -10.06 -20.36
N LEU A 278 -14.95 -9.62 -21.23
CA LEU A 278 -15.06 -9.81 -22.68
C LEU A 278 -14.97 -11.28 -23.09
N ASP A 279 -14.15 -12.09 -22.42
CA ASP A 279 -14.14 -13.54 -22.64
C ASP A 279 -15.48 -14.17 -22.25
N LEU A 280 -16.12 -13.73 -21.15
CA LEU A 280 -17.47 -14.19 -20.76
C LEU A 280 -18.53 -13.79 -21.79
N ALA A 281 -18.41 -12.61 -22.39
CA ALA A 281 -19.27 -12.14 -23.47
C ALA A 281 -19.02 -12.84 -24.83
N GLY A 282 -18.02 -13.72 -24.93
CA GLY A 282 -17.63 -14.38 -26.17
C GLY A 282 -16.84 -13.48 -27.13
N GLU A 283 -16.38 -12.32 -26.68
CA GLU A 283 -15.69 -11.31 -27.49
C GLU A 283 -14.17 -11.49 -27.46
N ARG A 284 -13.72 -12.69 -27.85
CA ARG A 284 -12.33 -13.13 -27.66
C ARG A 284 -11.28 -12.17 -28.23
N GLU A 285 -11.51 -11.61 -29.41
CA GLU A 285 -10.56 -10.70 -30.03
C GLU A 285 -10.42 -9.38 -29.25
N ARG A 286 -11.50 -8.89 -28.64
CA ARG A 286 -11.44 -7.72 -27.73
C ARG A 286 -10.71 -8.08 -26.44
N ALA A 287 -11.00 -9.26 -25.87
CA ALA A 287 -10.34 -9.74 -24.66
C ALA A 287 -8.82 -9.84 -24.83
N LEU A 288 -8.37 -10.45 -25.93
CA LEU A 288 -6.95 -10.55 -26.27
C LEU A 288 -6.26 -9.19 -26.40
N ARG A 289 -6.95 -8.18 -26.94
CA ARG A 289 -6.42 -6.81 -26.98
C ARG A 289 -6.28 -6.20 -25.59
N ALA A 290 -7.27 -6.39 -24.72
CA ALA A 290 -7.21 -5.91 -23.34
C ALA A 290 -6.04 -6.54 -22.57
N TYR A 291 -5.86 -7.86 -22.65
CA TYR A 291 -4.72 -8.55 -22.01
C TYR A 291 -3.36 -8.11 -22.56
N ARG A 292 -3.23 -7.94 -23.87
CA ARG A 292 -2.01 -7.35 -24.47
C ARG A 292 -1.78 -5.92 -23.99
N GLY A 293 -2.86 -5.16 -23.80
CA GLY A 293 -2.83 -3.82 -23.21
C GLY A 293 -2.17 -3.81 -21.84
N VAL A 294 -2.52 -4.73 -20.94
CA VAL A 294 -1.87 -4.87 -19.62
C VAL A 294 -0.35 -5.01 -19.76
N LEU A 295 0.10 -5.87 -20.67
CA LEU A 295 1.53 -6.16 -20.88
C LEU A 295 2.26 -5.03 -21.62
N ALA A 296 1.54 -4.09 -22.21
CA ALA A 296 2.09 -2.92 -22.90
C ALA A 296 2.22 -1.69 -21.99
N LEU A 297 1.64 -1.72 -20.78
CA LEU A 297 1.80 -0.65 -19.81
C LEU A 297 3.26 -0.54 -19.35
N SER A 298 3.71 0.68 -19.05
CA SER A 298 5.05 0.93 -18.48
C SER A 298 5.25 0.24 -17.13
N TRP A 299 4.15 0.04 -16.40
CA TRP A 299 4.07 -0.80 -15.21
C TRP A 299 2.62 -1.26 -15.02
N ALA A 300 2.43 -2.46 -14.48
CA ALA A 300 1.14 -2.99 -14.06
C ALA A 300 1.33 -3.91 -12.85
N PRO A 301 0.36 -3.97 -11.91
CA PRO A 301 0.42 -4.85 -10.75
C PRO A 301 0.69 -6.30 -11.15
N GLU A 302 1.46 -7.03 -10.34
CA GLU A 302 1.81 -8.44 -10.62
C GLU A 302 0.56 -9.32 -10.83
N GLU A 303 -0.47 -9.12 -10.02
CA GLU A 303 -1.74 -9.84 -10.16
C GLU A 303 -2.36 -9.60 -11.54
N ALA A 304 -2.47 -8.34 -11.96
CA ALA A 304 -3.04 -7.97 -13.25
C ALA A 304 -2.23 -8.57 -14.42
N ARG A 305 -0.90 -8.56 -14.33
CA ARG A 305 -0.01 -9.20 -15.32
C ARG A 305 -0.22 -10.70 -15.38
N THR A 306 -0.35 -11.36 -14.23
CA THR A 306 -0.59 -12.80 -14.12
C THR A 306 -1.93 -13.18 -14.76
N LEU A 307 -2.99 -12.42 -14.45
CA LEU A 307 -4.30 -12.60 -15.07
C LEU A 307 -4.26 -12.41 -16.58
N ALA A 308 -3.57 -11.37 -17.06
CA ALA A 308 -3.42 -11.12 -18.49
C ALA A 308 -2.68 -12.26 -19.20
N LEU A 309 -1.58 -12.75 -18.64
CA LEU A 309 -0.83 -13.88 -19.18
C LEU A 309 -1.68 -15.16 -19.22
N ALA A 310 -2.48 -15.43 -18.19
CA ALA A 310 -3.42 -16.54 -18.18
C ALA A 310 -4.50 -16.37 -19.26
N GLY A 311 -5.09 -15.17 -19.37
CA GLY A 311 -6.12 -14.83 -20.36
C GLY A 311 -5.64 -14.94 -21.81
N LEU A 312 -4.36 -14.66 -22.09
CA LEU A 312 -3.77 -14.87 -23.42
C LEU A 312 -3.67 -16.36 -23.79
N ARG A 313 -3.43 -17.24 -22.82
CA ARG A 313 -3.31 -18.69 -23.04
C ARG A 313 -4.67 -19.35 -23.22
N SER A 314 -5.64 -18.98 -22.38
CA SER A 314 -6.98 -19.57 -22.36
C SER A 314 -8.04 -18.51 -22.05
N PRO A 315 -9.20 -18.55 -22.71
CA PRO A 315 -10.33 -17.69 -22.35
C PRO A 315 -10.71 -17.87 -20.88
N PHE A 316 -10.96 -16.75 -20.20
CA PHE A 316 -11.50 -16.78 -18.85
C PHE A 316 -12.89 -17.42 -18.82
N ARG A 317 -13.20 -18.11 -17.71
CA ARG A 317 -14.50 -18.70 -17.41
C ARG A 317 -14.77 -18.51 -15.92
N LEU A 318 -16.02 -18.27 -15.54
CA LEU A 318 -16.41 -18.28 -14.14
C LEU A 318 -16.22 -19.71 -13.57
N PRO A 319 -15.72 -19.84 -12.33
CA PRO A 319 -15.55 -21.12 -11.66
C PRO A 319 -16.86 -21.88 -11.43
#